data_AF-A0A9E8LZ79-F1
#
_entry.id   AF-A0A9E8LZ79-F1
#
_cell.length_a   1.000
_cell.length_b   1.000
_cell.length_c   1.000
_cell.angle_alpha   90.00
_cell.angle_beta   90.00
_cell.angle_gamma   90.00
#
_symmetry.space_group_name_H-M   'P 1'
#
loop_
_entity.id
_entity.type
_entity.pdbx_description
1 polymer ?
#
loop_
_entity_poly.entity_id
_entity_poly.type
_entity_poly.pdbx_seq_one_letter_code
_entity_poly.pdbx_strand_id
1 'polypeptide(L)' 'MKTAISTMKKYISYIENTFKYKYNNEVLEGINNKIKTIKRIAFGYRCFYHFKNRILITHNLVTIKKGVH' A
#
# COMPACT_ATOMS: atom_id res chain seq x y z
N MET A 1 19.96 12.12 16.07
CA MET A 1 20.55 12.18 14.71
C MET A 1 21.56 11.07 14.38
N LYS A 2 22.32 10.53 15.35
CA LYS A 2 23.30 9.45 15.08
C LYS A 2 22.71 8.21 14.40
N THR A 3 21.51 7.80 14.79
CA THR A 3 20.77 6.66 14.20
C THR A 3 20.40 6.90 12.74
N ALA A 4 19.78 8.03 12.41
CA ALA A 4 19.43 8.38 11.03
C ALA A 4 20.64 8.40 10.10
N ILE A 5 21.77 8.97 10.54
CA ILE A 5 23.02 9.00 9.77
C ILE A 5 23.57 7.57 9.56
N SER A 6 23.54 6.73 10.58
CA SER A 6 23.94 5.32 10.48
C SER A 6 23.06 4.54 9.49
N THR A 7 21.75 4.75 9.53
CA THR A 7 20.79 4.16 8.58
C THR A 7 21.06 4.62 7.15
N MET A 8 21.28 5.91 6.92
CA MET A 8 21.61 6.43 5.58
C MET A 8 22.91 5.82 5.05
N LYS A 9 23.97 5.76 5.86
CA LYS A 9 25.23 5.11 5.48
C LYS A 9 25.03 3.64 5.15
N LYS A 10 24.20 2.93 5.92
CA LYS A 10 23.90 1.51 5.71
C LYS A 10 23.16 1.25 4.38
N TYR A 11 22.30 2.16 3.94
CA TYR A 11 21.46 1.98 2.76
C TYR A 11 21.87 2.85 1.56
N ILE A 12 23.08 3.43 1.56
CA ILE A 12 23.53 4.38 0.53
C ILE A 12 23.51 3.79 -0.88
N SER A 13 23.84 2.50 -1.03
CA SER A 13 23.78 1.79 -2.30
C SER A 13 22.37 1.67 -2.87
N TYR A 14 21.36 1.51 -2.01
CA TYR A 14 19.96 1.51 -2.45
C TYR A 14 19.53 2.91 -2.88
N ILE A 15 19.96 3.94 -2.15
CA ILE A 15 19.70 5.33 -2.50
C ILE A 15 20.30 5.66 -3.88
N GLU A 16 21.55 5.28 -4.14
CA GLU A 16 22.18 5.43 -5.47
C GLU A 16 21.40 4.71 -6.57
N ASN A 17 20.92 3.50 -6.30
CA ASN A 17 20.10 2.75 -7.25
C ASN A 17 18.76 3.45 -7.56
N THR A 18 18.16 4.19 -6.61
CA THR A 18 16.93 4.95 -6.88
C THR A 18 17.14 6.10 -7.87
N PHE A 19 18.35 6.68 -7.94
CA PHE A 19 18.68 7.69 -8.94
C PHE A 19 19.04 7.08 -10.30
N LYS A 20 19.59 5.86 -10.31
CA LYS A 20 20.02 5.16 -11.52
C LYS A 20 18.85 4.54 -12.29
N TYR A 21 17.84 4.03 -11.58
CA TYR A 21 16.71 3.33 -12.19
C TYR A 21 15.41 4.10 -11.95
N LYS A 22 14.52 4.10 -12.94
CA LYS A 22 13.20 4.74 -12.86
C LYS A 22 12.19 3.94 -12.02
N TYR A 23 12.65 2.97 -11.22
CA TYR A 23 11.77 2.17 -10.37
C TYR A 23 11.54 2.91 -9.05
N ASN A 24 10.31 3.34 -8.82
CA ASN A 24 9.90 3.99 -7.59
C ASN A 24 9.01 3.05 -6.76
N ASN A 25 9.24 3.03 -5.43
CA ASN A 25 8.33 2.36 -4.49
C ASN A 25 7.07 3.20 -4.19
N GLU A 26 6.94 4.37 -4.81
CA GLU A 26 5.88 5.35 -4.55
C GLU A 26 4.47 4.79 -4.78
N VAL A 27 4.27 4.03 -5.86
CA VAL A 27 2.96 3.42 -6.16
C VAL A 27 2.60 2.38 -5.11
N LEU A 28 3.57 1.53 -4.73
CA LEU A 28 3.39 0.50 -3.70
C LEU A 28 3.09 1.15 -2.34
N GLU A 29 3.79 2.22 -2.00
CA GLU A 29 3.58 2.97 -0.77
C GLU A 29 2.20 3.65 -0.74
N GLY A 30 1.76 4.22 -1.86
CA GLY A 30 0.43 4.77 -2.04
C GLY A 30 -0.67 3.72 -1.83
N ILE A 31 -0.51 2.52 -2.40
CA ILE A 31 -1.43 1.40 -2.19
C ILE A 31 -1.45 1.00 -0.71
N ASN A 32 -0.29 0.83 -0.08
CA ASN A 32 -0.19 0.45 1.34
C ASN A 32 -0.84 1.49 2.27
N ASN A 33 -0.66 2.78 2.00
CA ASN A 33 -1.29 3.86 2.77
C ASN A 33 -2.82 3.87 2.61
N LYS A 34 -3.33 3.58 1.41
CA LYS A 34 -4.77 3.46 1.17
C LYS A 34 -5.35 2.26 1.95
N ILE A 35 -4.69 1.11 1.92
CA ILE A 35 -5.09 -0.08 2.70
C ILE A 35 -5.06 0.22 4.22
N LYS A 36 -4.01 0.87 4.74
CA LYS A 36 -3.93 1.28 6.15
C LYS A 36 -5.09 2.20 6.54
N THR A 37 -5.47 3.11 5.65
CA THR A 37 -6.61 4.01 5.88
C THR A 37 -7.93 3.25 5.90
N ILE A 38 -8.15 2.33 4.95
CA ILE A 38 -9.32 1.43 4.92
C ILE A 38 -9.39 0.60 6.21
N LYS A 39 -8.25 0.08 6.69
CA LYS A 39 -8.16 -0.66 7.95
C LYS A 39 -8.54 0.19 9.16
N ARG A 40 -8.10 1.46 9.22
CA ARG A 40 -8.47 2.39 10.30
C ARG A 40 -9.96 2.71 10.33
N ILE A 41 -10.66 2.68 9.20
CA ILE A 41 -12.12 2.91 9.16
C ILE A 41 -12.91 1.59 9.16
N ALA A 42 -12.25 0.44 9.34
CA ALA A 42 -12.87 -0.88 9.26
C ALA A 42 -13.40 -1.41 10.61
N PHE A 43 -13.61 -0.55 11.60
CA PHE A 43 -14.05 -0.94 12.95
C PHE A 43 -15.42 -1.67 13.03
N GLY A 44 -16.13 -1.89 11.91
CA GLY A 44 -17.38 -2.66 11.85
C GLY A 44 -17.34 -3.95 11.03
N TYR A 45 -16.17 -4.35 10.50
CA TYR A 45 -16.07 -5.56 9.68
C TYR A 45 -16.03 -6.81 10.55
N ARG A 46 -17.14 -7.58 10.55
CA ARG A 46 -17.26 -8.85 11.29
C ARG A 46 -16.46 -10.01 10.68
N CYS A 47 -16.07 -9.90 9.41
CA CYS A 47 -15.26 -10.92 8.74
C CYS A 47 -14.17 -10.30 7.83
N PHE A 48 -13.02 -10.98 7.77
CA PHE A 48 -11.90 -10.58 6.93
C PHE A 48 -12.24 -10.59 5.43
N TYR A 49 -13.13 -11.48 5.01
CA TYR A 49 -13.58 -11.58 3.63
C TYR A 49 -14.20 -10.27 3.12
N HIS A 50 -15.11 -9.67 3.90
CA HIS A 50 -15.71 -8.38 3.53
C HIS A 50 -14.70 -7.25 3.52
N PHE A 51 -13.71 -7.27 4.43
CA PHE A 51 -12.63 -6.30 4.44
C PHE A 51 -11.76 -6.40 3.17
N LYS A 52 -11.38 -7.62 2.78
CA LYS A 52 -10.63 -7.89 1.54
C LYS A 52 -11.42 -7.44 0.31
N ASN A 53 -12.71 -7.75 0.23
CA ASN A 53 -13.55 -7.31 -0.88
C ASN A 53 -13.62 -5.79 -0.97
N ARG A 54 -13.75 -5.08 0.16
CA ARG A 54 -13.74 -3.61 0.17
C ARG A 54 -12.43 -3.04 -0.39
N ILE A 55 -11.28 -3.64 -0.03
CA ILE A 55 -9.98 -3.23 -0.59
C ILE A 55 -9.97 -3.44 -2.11
N LEU A 56 -10.36 -4.63 -2.57
CA LEU A 56 -10.36 -4.97 -4.00
C LEU A 56 -11.27 -4.06 -4.83
N ILE A 57 -12.47 -3.75 -4.33
CA ILE A 57 -13.39 -2.80 -4.95
C ILE A 57 -12.80 -1.39 -4.97
N THR A 58 -12.19 -0.93 -3.88
CA THR A 58 -11.58 0.41 -3.78
C THR A 58 -10.41 0.62 -4.76
N HIS A 59 -9.74 -0.47 -5.13
CA HIS A 59 -8.69 -0.48 -6.13
C HIS A 59 -9.19 -0.83 -7.54
N ASN A 60 -10.52 -0.95 -7.75
CA ASN A 60 -11.15 -1.36 -9.01
C ASN A 60 -10.61 -2.69 -9.56
N LEU A 61 -10.12 -3.58 -8.69
CA LEU A 61 -9.57 -4.88 -9.07
C LEU A 61 -10.64 -5.97 -9.18
N VAL A 62 -11.84 -5.70 -8.66
CA VAL A 62 -13.00 -6.59 -8.75
C VAL A 62 -14.23 -5.76 -9.08
N THR A 63 -14.90 -6.12 -10.17
CA THR A 63 -16.25 -5.63 -10.49
C THR A 63 -17.29 -6.54 -9.85
N ILE A 64 -18.15 -5.95 -9.02
CA ILE A 64 -19.37 -6.64 -8.58
C ILE A 64 -20.23 -6.84 -9.83
N LYS A 65 -20.53 -8.10 -10.18
CA LYS A 65 -21.54 -8.37 -11.20
C LYS A 65 -22.84 -7.75 -10.70
N LYS A 66 -23.31 -6.69 -11.37
CA LYS A 66 -24.69 -6.23 -11.16
C LYS A 66 -25.58 -7.43 -11.49
N GLY A 67 -26.37 -7.88 -10.53
CA GLY A 67 -27.40 -8.87 -10.80
C GLY A 67 -28.23 -8.35 -11.96
N VAL A 68 -28.19 -9.05 -13.08
CA VAL A 68 -29.27 -8.97 -14.06
C VAL A 68 -30.46 -9.56 -13.31
N HIS A 69 -31.54 -8.77 -13.23
CA HIS A 69 -32.80 -9.15 -12.60
C HIS A 69 -33.23 -10.57 -13.00
#